data_AF-A0A943LTM4-F1
#
_entry.id   AF-A0A943LTM4-F1
#
_cell.length_a   1.000
_cell.length_b   1.000
_cell.length_c   1.000
_cell.angle_alpha   90.00
_cell.angle_beta   90.00
_cell.angle_gamma   90.00
#
_symmetry.space_group_name_H-M   'P 1'
#
loop_
_entity.id
_entity.type
_entity.pdbx_description
1 polymer ?
#
loop_
_entity_poly.entity_id
_entity_poly.type
_entity_poly.pdbx_seq_one_letter_code
_entity_poly.pdbx_strand_id
1 'polypeptide(L)'
;ESGQYDSFHFTTAIFDEIGEIETRDAVSKIVSGQVKVPNRQFVQISTAYPNPSVPFREDQRIMQQAMEDDDSRDADTYLCLVWSQDNLDEVFQPETWGKSNPLLDLEQERDNLMKGLLDKRDSDLLSGNLADFQVKNMNCWLLADSNSFLDLTDIENAVVDEFDIKGKRVYVGLDASMFSDNTAIGFVYPYVSEEGSQKWHIEQHSFIPWQQAGSLEAKMEQDGVNYRDLETKGFCTITSHPQGLINPEEVYRWFCEYVEDNQLDVVFFGYDAMMVSKIIKALESNTSFPLMPIRQRTSELKDPTKFLQTLFIEGNITRLDDEIMRKALINAVIKEDNIGI
;
A
#
# COMPACT_ATOMS: atom_id res chain seq x y z
N GLU A 1 10.21 25.96 2.77
CA GLU A 1 10.18 26.51 4.14
C GLU A 1 11.07 25.68 5.09
N SER A 2 12.39 25.73 4.96
CA SER A 2 13.29 25.07 5.91
C SER A 2 13.58 26.01 7.07
N GLY A 3 13.04 25.71 8.26
CA GLY A 3 13.43 26.37 9.51
C GLY A 3 12.31 26.71 10.51
N GLN A 4 11.04 26.45 10.20
CA GLN A 4 9.93 26.87 11.08
C GLN A 4 9.87 26.09 12.41
N TYR A 5 10.37 24.85 12.45
CA TYR A 5 10.28 23.96 13.61
C TYR A 5 11.64 23.60 14.23
N ASP A 6 12.75 23.99 13.60
CA ASP A 6 14.09 23.68 14.10
C ASP A 6 14.42 24.49 15.37
N SER A 7 15.03 23.84 16.36
CA SER A 7 15.51 24.43 17.64
C SER A 7 14.44 24.81 18.67
N PHE A 8 13.17 24.47 18.46
CA PHE A 8 12.11 24.65 19.46
C PHE A 8 11.90 23.39 20.29
N HIS A 9 11.78 23.57 21.61
CA HIS A 9 11.47 22.50 22.56
C HIS A 9 10.01 22.62 23.01
N PHE A 10 9.08 22.21 22.15
CA PHE A 10 7.65 22.29 22.44
C PHE A 10 7.26 21.33 23.57
N THR A 11 6.62 21.83 24.63
CA THR A 11 5.95 20.96 25.61
C THR A 11 4.66 20.38 25.03
N THR A 12 3.98 21.15 24.19
CA THR A 12 2.74 20.75 23.52
C THR A 12 2.80 21.26 22.08
N ALA A 13 2.54 20.37 21.13
CA ALA A 13 2.32 20.71 19.73
C ALA A 13 0.94 20.18 19.30
N ILE A 14 0.21 20.98 18.54
CA ILE A 14 -1.07 20.59 17.94
C ILE A 14 -0.92 20.83 16.44
N PHE A 15 -1.09 19.79 15.65
CA PHE A 15 -1.09 19.87 14.19
C PHE A 15 -2.49 19.49 13.71
N ASP A 16 -3.19 20.48 13.19
CA ASP A 16 -4.51 20.33 12.58
C ASP A 16 -4.38 20.12 11.06
N GLU A 17 -5.27 19.33 10.48
CA GLU A 17 -5.25 18.90 9.08
C GLU A 17 -3.94 18.25 8.63
N ILE A 18 -3.36 17.42 9.49
CA ILE A 18 -2.06 16.79 9.21
C ILE A 18 -2.12 15.82 8.01
N GLY A 19 -3.30 15.32 7.63
CA GLY A 19 -3.49 14.50 6.44
C GLY A 19 -3.15 15.20 5.12
N GLU A 20 -2.95 16.53 5.10
CA GLU A 20 -2.49 17.27 3.92
C GLU A 20 -0.98 17.10 3.64
N ILE A 21 -0.19 16.65 4.62
CA ILE A 21 1.26 16.52 4.41
C ILE A 21 1.58 15.31 3.53
N GLU A 22 2.50 15.49 2.59
CA GLU A 22 2.97 14.40 1.71
C GLU A 22 4.22 13.69 2.26
N THR A 23 4.96 14.33 3.19
CA THR A 23 6.22 13.79 3.75
C THR A 23 6.25 13.88 5.28
N ARG A 24 7.14 13.10 5.91
CA ARG A 24 7.28 13.05 7.39
C ARG A 24 8.20 14.15 7.95
N ASP A 25 8.70 15.05 7.10
CA ASP A 25 9.68 16.08 7.48
C ASP A 25 9.21 16.97 8.64
N ALA A 26 7.98 17.49 8.57
CA ALA A 26 7.44 18.38 9.60
C ALA A 26 7.26 17.66 10.94
N VAL A 27 6.69 16.44 10.89
CA VAL A 27 6.49 15.57 12.05
C VAL A 27 7.83 15.22 12.71
N SER A 28 8.82 14.82 11.92
CA SER A 28 10.14 14.41 12.40
C SER A 28 10.87 15.55 13.13
N LYS A 29 10.72 16.81 12.66
CA LYS A 29 11.29 17.99 13.33
C LYS A 29 10.63 18.25 14.69
N ILE A 30 9.31 18.15 14.77
CA ILE A 30 8.58 18.31 16.04
C ILE A 30 9.03 17.22 17.02
N VAL A 31 8.95 15.95 16.62
CA VAL A 31 9.28 14.79 17.48
C VAL A 31 10.73 14.86 17.97
N SER A 32 11.69 15.19 17.09
CA SER A 32 13.11 15.31 17.47
C SER A 32 13.36 16.46 18.46
N GLY A 33 12.68 17.61 18.29
CA GLY A 33 12.75 18.74 19.21
C GLY A 33 12.22 18.42 20.61
N GLN A 34 11.28 17.47 20.73
CA GLN A 34 10.67 17.10 22.00
C GLN A 34 11.39 15.96 22.75
N VAL A 35 12.42 15.31 22.19
CA VAL A 35 13.07 14.11 22.79
C VAL A 35 13.43 14.28 24.28
N LYS A 36 13.93 15.45 24.67
CA LYS A 36 14.37 15.76 26.05
C LYS A 36 13.31 16.49 26.89
N VAL A 37 12.11 16.70 26.35
CA VAL A 37 11.03 17.43 27.02
C VAL A 37 10.17 16.44 27.81
N PRO A 38 10.15 16.50 29.15
CA PRO A 38 9.32 15.62 29.96
C PRO A 38 7.84 15.92 29.75
N ASN A 39 6.99 14.89 29.74
CA ASN A 39 5.54 14.98 29.56
C ASN A 39 5.11 15.76 28.30
N ARG A 40 5.91 15.67 27.24
CA ARG A 40 5.57 16.27 25.94
C ARG A 40 4.24 15.70 25.43
N GLN A 41 3.49 16.53 24.73
CA GLN A 41 2.32 16.11 23.98
C GLN A 41 2.44 16.55 22.53
N PHE A 42 2.09 15.65 21.61
CA PHE A 42 1.90 15.98 20.21
C PHE A 42 0.53 15.45 19.79
N VAL A 43 -0.39 16.38 19.53
CA VAL A 43 -1.76 16.08 19.13
C VAL A 43 -1.86 16.29 17.62
N GLN A 44 -2.26 15.23 16.92
CA GLN A 44 -2.45 15.23 15.49
C GLN A 44 -3.95 15.11 15.22
N ILE A 45 -4.51 16.06 14.48
CA ILE A 45 -5.94 16.11 14.14
C ILE A 45 -6.01 16.13 12.61
N SER A 46 -6.89 15.29 12.06
CA SER A 46 -7.09 15.19 10.62
C SER A 46 -8.42 14.52 10.32
N THR A 47 -8.86 14.68 9.09
CA THR A 47 -9.88 13.83 8.45
C THR A 47 -9.21 12.87 7.46
N ALA A 48 -10.00 11.96 6.88
CA ALA A 48 -9.61 11.17 5.73
C ALA A 48 -9.47 12.08 4.50
N TYR A 49 -8.61 11.68 3.56
CA TYR A 49 -8.39 12.40 2.31
C TYR A 49 -8.58 11.49 1.10
N PRO A 50 -8.75 12.07 -0.11
CA PRO A 50 -8.81 11.29 -1.35
C PRO A 50 -7.48 10.62 -1.73
N ASN A 51 -6.34 11.06 -1.18
CA ASN A 51 -5.06 10.39 -1.37
C ASN A 51 -4.75 9.54 -0.12
N PRO A 52 -4.82 8.20 -0.20
CA PRO A 52 -4.59 7.34 0.95
C PRO A 52 -3.09 7.06 1.20
N SER A 53 -2.19 7.55 0.33
CA SER A 53 -0.74 7.32 0.46
C SER A 53 -0.05 8.29 1.43
N VAL A 54 -0.80 9.20 2.05
CA VAL A 54 -0.24 10.19 2.97
C VAL A 54 0.27 9.54 4.27
N PRO A 55 1.35 10.05 4.89
CA PRO A 55 1.93 9.44 6.09
C PRO A 55 0.96 9.27 7.25
N PHE A 56 0.00 10.18 7.40
CA PHE A 56 -0.97 10.13 8.49
C PHE A 56 -1.88 8.91 8.44
N ARG A 57 -2.27 8.44 7.24
CA ARG A 57 -3.07 7.21 7.10
C ARG A 57 -2.30 6.00 7.60
N GLU A 58 -1.00 5.96 7.31
CA GLU A 58 -0.15 4.87 7.78
C GLU A 58 -0.01 4.91 9.31
N ASP A 59 0.18 6.09 9.90
CA ASP A 59 0.17 6.24 11.36
C ASP A 59 -1.18 5.77 11.96
N GLN A 60 -2.31 6.10 11.32
CA GLN A 60 -3.63 5.59 11.73
C GLN A 60 -3.68 4.06 11.70
N ARG A 61 -3.22 3.41 10.62
CA ARG A 61 -3.23 1.94 10.50
C ARG A 61 -2.37 1.27 11.56
N ILE A 62 -1.14 1.76 11.75
CA ILE A 62 -0.21 1.21 12.76
C ILE A 62 -0.84 1.32 14.15
N MET A 63 -1.48 2.44 14.47
CA MET A 63 -2.13 2.62 15.78
C MET A 63 -3.37 1.75 15.96
N GLN A 64 -4.18 1.55 14.90
CA GLN A 64 -5.31 0.61 14.93
C GLN A 64 -4.82 -0.81 15.19
N GLN A 65 -3.81 -1.27 14.45
CA GLN A 65 -3.21 -2.59 14.65
C GLN A 65 -2.65 -2.76 16.06
N ALA A 66 -1.94 -1.76 16.58
CA ALA A 66 -1.40 -1.81 17.94
C ALA A 66 -2.49 -1.82 19.03
N MET A 67 -3.70 -1.30 18.74
CA MET A 67 -4.85 -1.41 19.64
C MET A 67 -5.56 -2.77 19.56
N GLU A 68 -5.50 -3.42 18.40
CA GLU A 68 -6.04 -4.78 18.19
C GLU A 68 -5.11 -5.85 18.78
N ASP A 69 -3.80 -5.59 18.78
CA ASP A 69 -2.75 -6.44 19.33
C ASP A 69 -2.54 -6.22 20.84
N ASP A 70 -3.48 -6.70 21.66
CA ASP A 70 -3.54 -6.44 23.12
C ASP A 70 -2.36 -7.03 23.93
N ASP A 71 -1.50 -7.86 23.32
CA ASP A 71 -0.30 -8.40 23.97
C ASP A 71 0.96 -7.52 23.82
N SER A 72 0.98 -6.62 22.83
CA SER A 72 2.06 -5.70 22.55
C SER A 72 1.92 -4.40 23.36
N ARG A 73 3.05 -3.85 23.79
CA ARG A 73 3.13 -2.59 24.57
C ARG A 73 3.89 -1.49 23.84
N ASP A 74 4.23 -1.71 22.57
CA ASP A 74 5.08 -0.81 21.78
C ASP A 74 4.44 0.56 21.53
N ALA A 75 3.10 0.65 21.58
CA ALA A 75 2.33 1.87 21.35
C ALA A 75 1.75 2.52 22.63
N ASP A 76 2.17 2.11 23.84
CA ASP A 76 1.62 2.61 25.12
C ASP A 76 1.69 4.13 25.32
N THR A 77 2.60 4.81 24.61
CA THR A 77 2.75 6.26 24.68
C THR A 77 1.81 7.03 23.75
N TYR A 78 0.97 6.32 22.98
CA TYR A 78 0.06 6.89 22.00
C TYR A 78 -1.40 6.75 22.45
N LEU A 79 -2.24 7.69 22.02
CA LEU A 79 -3.70 7.59 22.13
C LEU A 79 -4.27 7.81 20.73
N CYS A 80 -4.93 6.79 20.18
CA CYS A 80 -5.61 6.87 18.89
C CYS A 80 -7.12 6.91 19.11
N LEU A 81 -7.79 7.89 18.48
CA LEU A 81 -9.24 8.03 18.49
C LEU A 81 -9.69 8.21 17.04
N VAL A 82 -10.51 7.29 16.55
CA VAL A 82 -10.97 7.26 15.17
C VAL A 82 -12.49 7.31 15.15
N TRP A 83 -13.04 8.30 14.46
CA TRP A 83 -14.47 8.41 14.16
C TRP A 83 -14.66 8.26 12.65
N SER A 84 -14.99 7.07 12.18
CA SER A 84 -15.20 6.78 10.76
C SER A 84 -16.32 5.76 10.57
N GLN A 85 -16.87 5.69 9.37
CA GLN A 85 -17.66 4.53 8.96
C GLN A 85 -16.73 3.35 8.64
N ASP A 86 -17.28 2.14 8.69
CA ASP A 86 -16.58 0.90 8.37
C ASP A 86 -16.62 0.63 6.85
N ASN A 87 -17.66 1.11 6.17
CA ASN A 87 -17.85 0.91 4.74
C ASN A 87 -18.41 2.16 4.03
N LEU A 88 -18.01 2.34 2.76
CA LEU A 88 -18.48 3.41 1.88
C LEU A 88 -19.99 3.40 1.62
N ASP A 89 -20.64 2.24 1.66
CA ASP A 89 -22.09 2.07 1.48
C ASP A 89 -22.91 2.54 2.68
N GLU A 90 -22.28 2.78 3.84
CA GLU A 90 -22.95 3.36 5.01
C GLU A 90 -23.42 4.80 4.75
N VAL A 91 -23.00 5.45 3.65
CA VAL A 91 -23.62 6.70 3.16
C VAL A 91 -25.12 6.56 2.87
N PHE A 92 -25.63 5.35 2.68
CA PHE A 92 -27.05 5.10 2.49
C PHE A 92 -27.76 4.60 3.76
N GLN A 93 -27.07 4.60 4.90
CA GLN A 93 -27.54 4.09 6.20
C GLN A 93 -27.41 5.19 7.27
N PRO A 94 -28.25 6.23 7.27
CA PRO A 94 -28.12 7.37 8.18
C PRO A 94 -28.11 7.01 9.69
N GLU A 95 -28.69 5.86 10.04
CA GLU A 95 -28.65 5.30 11.38
C GLU A 95 -27.24 4.95 11.89
N THR A 96 -26.26 4.74 11.00
CA THR A 96 -24.87 4.44 11.38
C THR A 96 -23.99 5.69 11.44
N TRP A 97 -24.48 6.85 10.98
CA TRP A 97 -23.69 8.07 10.82
C TRP A 97 -23.11 8.63 12.12
N GLY A 98 -23.62 8.22 13.28
CA GLY A 98 -23.06 8.55 14.59
C GLY A 98 -21.59 8.13 14.76
N LYS A 99 -21.13 7.06 14.07
CA LYS A 99 -19.74 6.58 14.15
C LYS A 99 -18.73 7.65 13.72
N SER A 100 -18.98 8.30 12.58
CA SER A 100 -18.14 9.38 12.04
C SER A 100 -18.57 10.78 12.46
N ASN A 101 -19.83 10.94 12.91
CA ASN A 101 -20.41 12.20 13.35
C ASN A 101 -20.95 12.06 14.79
N PRO A 102 -20.09 11.97 15.81
CA PRO A 102 -20.49 11.68 17.19
C PRO A 102 -21.43 12.73 17.80
N LEU A 103 -21.52 13.94 17.21
CA LEU A 103 -22.50 14.96 17.60
C LEU A 103 -23.95 14.52 17.34
N LEU A 104 -24.20 13.53 16.48
CA LEU A 104 -25.53 12.95 16.27
C LEU A 104 -26.06 12.21 17.51
N ASP A 105 -25.18 11.81 18.42
CA ASP A 105 -25.56 11.16 19.69
C ASP A 105 -26.00 12.17 20.76
N LEU A 106 -25.85 13.48 20.49
CA LEU A 106 -26.35 14.54 21.35
C LEU A 106 -27.78 14.91 20.93
N GLU A 107 -28.76 14.65 21.80
CA GLU A 107 -30.19 14.90 21.51
C GLU A 107 -30.48 16.32 20.98
N GLN A 108 -29.76 17.33 21.47
CA GLN A 108 -29.96 18.73 21.08
C GLN A 108 -29.44 19.06 19.67
N GLU A 109 -28.44 18.31 19.19
CA GLU A 109 -27.79 18.54 17.88
C GLU A 109 -28.34 17.61 16.79
N ARG A 110 -28.83 16.43 17.19
CA ARG A 110 -29.20 15.32 16.31
C ARG A 110 -30.08 15.73 15.13
N ASP A 111 -31.22 16.36 15.39
CA ASP A 111 -32.22 16.64 14.33
C ASP A 111 -31.69 17.61 13.28
N ASN A 112 -31.01 18.68 13.71
CA ASN A 112 -30.46 19.69 12.80
C ASN A 112 -29.28 19.14 12.01
N LEU A 113 -28.36 18.43 12.67
CA LEU A 113 -27.19 17.85 12.02
C LEU A 113 -27.58 16.72 11.05
N MET A 114 -28.47 15.81 11.46
CA MET A 114 -28.95 14.73 10.60
C MET A 114 -29.59 15.27 9.32
N LYS A 115 -30.43 16.31 9.46
CA LYS A 115 -31.03 16.97 8.31
C LYS A 115 -29.98 17.56 7.37
N GLY A 116 -28.99 18.29 7.92
CA GLY A 116 -27.91 18.88 7.14
C GLY A 116 -27.05 17.85 6.40
N LEU A 117 -26.76 16.71 7.04
CA LEU A 117 -26.01 15.61 6.44
C LEU A 117 -26.80 14.93 5.31
N LEU A 118 -28.11 14.71 5.50
CA LEU A 118 -28.98 14.16 4.44
C LEU A 118 -29.04 15.09 3.22
N ASP A 119 -29.26 16.39 3.46
CA ASP A 119 -29.33 17.39 2.40
C ASP A 119 -27.99 17.47 1.63
N LYS A 120 -26.85 17.42 2.33
CA LYS A 120 -25.51 17.41 1.74
C LYS A 120 -25.26 16.15 0.92
N ARG A 121 -25.53 14.96 1.48
CA ARG A 121 -25.41 13.68 0.78
C ARG A 121 -26.22 13.67 -0.52
N ASP A 122 -27.48 14.09 -0.47
CA ASP A 122 -28.37 14.09 -1.64
C ASP A 122 -27.88 15.06 -2.72
N SER A 123 -27.39 16.24 -2.32
CA SER A 123 -26.76 17.19 -3.23
C SER A 123 -25.50 16.62 -3.90
N ASP A 124 -24.65 15.93 -3.14
CA ASP A 124 -23.41 15.34 -3.65
C ASP A 124 -23.70 14.17 -4.58
N LEU A 125 -24.68 13.32 -4.23
CA LEU A 125 -25.15 12.24 -5.08
C LEU A 125 -25.70 12.78 -6.43
N LEU A 126 -26.52 13.82 -6.39
CA LEU A 126 -27.09 14.44 -7.60
C LEU A 126 -26.03 15.10 -8.49
N SER A 127 -24.93 15.58 -7.90
CA SER A 127 -23.83 16.23 -8.62
C SER A 127 -22.71 15.27 -9.02
N GLY A 128 -22.81 13.98 -8.67
CA GLY A 128 -21.78 12.97 -8.93
C GLY A 128 -20.55 13.06 -8.03
N ASN A 129 -20.64 13.80 -6.92
CA ASN A 129 -19.55 14.05 -5.97
C ASN A 129 -19.74 13.28 -4.65
N LEU A 130 -20.38 12.11 -4.68
CA LEU A 130 -20.62 11.31 -3.46
C LEU A 130 -19.32 11.00 -2.70
N ALA A 131 -18.21 10.90 -3.42
CA ALA A 131 -16.86 10.76 -2.85
C ALA A 131 -16.51 11.86 -1.83
N ASP A 132 -16.92 13.11 -2.09
CA ASP A 132 -16.68 14.22 -1.15
C ASP A 132 -17.41 14.00 0.17
N PHE A 133 -18.64 13.46 0.13
CA PHE A 133 -19.40 13.13 1.33
C PHE A 133 -18.78 11.95 2.08
N GLN A 134 -18.34 10.92 1.36
CA GLN A 134 -17.65 9.76 1.93
C GLN A 134 -16.37 10.18 2.68
N VAL A 135 -15.57 11.07 2.10
CA VAL A 135 -14.33 11.56 2.71
C VAL A 135 -14.64 12.51 3.87
N LYS A 136 -15.44 13.56 3.65
CA LYS A 136 -15.58 14.67 4.61
C LYS A 136 -16.58 14.42 5.73
N ASN A 137 -17.58 13.57 5.51
CA ASN A 137 -18.66 13.34 6.47
C ASN A 137 -18.68 11.90 6.99
N MET A 138 -18.24 10.92 6.19
CA MET A 138 -18.09 9.54 6.67
C MET A 138 -16.68 9.21 7.15
N ASN A 139 -15.71 10.11 6.90
CA ASN A 139 -14.31 9.97 7.29
C ASN A 139 -13.68 8.68 6.72
N CYS A 140 -14.04 8.34 5.48
CA CYS A 140 -13.52 7.18 4.77
C CYS A 140 -12.41 7.60 3.80
N TRP A 141 -11.29 6.88 3.83
CA TRP A 141 -10.23 7.04 2.85
C TRP A 141 -10.69 6.54 1.48
N LEU A 142 -10.39 7.29 0.42
CA LEU A 142 -10.68 6.92 -0.96
C LEU A 142 -9.41 6.92 -1.80
N LEU A 143 -9.47 6.35 -3.01
CA LEU A 143 -8.52 6.59 -4.10
C LEU A 143 -9.11 7.67 -5.02
N ALA A 144 -8.47 8.83 -5.11
CA ALA A 144 -9.02 9.99 -5.81
C ALA A 144 -9.06 9.87 -7.35
N ASP A 145 -8.21 9.03 -7.95
CA ASP A 145 -8.02 9.05 -9.40
C ASP A 145 -9.13 8.24 -10.08
N SER A 146 -9.90 8.86 -10.97
CA SER A 146 -10.91 8.19 -11.80
C SER A 146 -10.32 7.09 -12.68
N ASN A 147 -9.00 7.11 -12.91
CA ASN A 147 -8.27 6.09 -13.65
C ASN A 147 -7.53 5.10 -12.73
N SER A 148 -7.80 5.11 -11.42
CA SER A 148 -7.22 4.12 -10.49
C SER A 148 -7.47 2.71 -11.02
N PHE A 149 -6.45 1.86 -10.92
CA PHE A 149 -6.56 0.48 -11.39
C PHE A 149 -7.56 -0.33 -10.56
N LEU A 150 -7.61 -0.07 -9.25
CA LEU A 150 -8.44 -0.77 -8.27
C LEU A 150 -9.04 0.24 -7.29
N ASP A 151 -10.15 -0.13 -6.68
CA ASP A 151 -10.66 0.58 -5.51
C ASP A 151 -9.86 0.18 -4.26
N LEU A 152 -9.79 1.10 -3.30
CA LEU A 152 -8.97 0.92 -2.10
C LEU A 152 -9.45 -0.26 -1.26
N THR A 153 -10.78 -0.38 -1.14
CA THR A 153 -11.45 -1.46 -0.43
C THR A 153 -11.11 -2.82 -1.02
N ASP A 154 -11.00 -2.94 -2.35
CA ASP A 154 -10.64 -4.21 -2.99
C ASP A 154 -9.20 -4.61 -2.67
N ILE A 155 -8.27 -3.64 -2.66
CA ILE A 155 -6.86 -3.86 -2.30
C ILE A 155 -6.72 -4.30 -0.82
N GLU A 156 -7.55 -3.75 0.06
CA GLU A 156 -7.51 -4.00 1.51
C GLU A 156 -8.22 -5.30 1.90
N ASN A 157 -9.34 -5.63 1.24
CA ASN A 157 -10.05 -6.90 1.44
C ASN A 157 -9.25 -8.13 0.98
N ALA A 158 -8.24 -7.94 0.12
CA ALA A 158 -7.38 -9.02 -0.33
C ALA A 158 -6.30 -9.43 0.70
N VAL A 159 -6.14 -8.70 1.81
CA VAL A 159 -5.09 -8.99 2.81
C VAL A 159 -5.41 -10.25 3.60
N VAL A 160 -4.41 -11.12 3.74
CA VAL A 160 -4.41 -12.27 4.65
C VAL A 160 -3.12 -12.29 5.48
N ASP A 161 -3.18 -12.86 6.68
CA ASP A 161 -2.03 -12.89 7.60
C ASP A 161 -0.91 -13.82 7.12
N GLU A 162 -1.29 -14.99 6.61
CA GLU A 162 -0.36 -16.01 6.15
C GLU A 162 -0.90 -16.79 4.94
N PHE A 163 0.02 -17.33 4.15
CA PHE A 163 -0.29 -18.25 3.07
C PHE A 163 0.86 -19.25 2.89
N ASP A 164 0.57 -20.55 3.02
CA ASP A 164 1.61 -21.57 2.83
C ASP A 164 1.90 -21.77 1.33
N ILE A 165 3.03 -21.28 0.85
CA ILE A 165 3.45 -21.45 -0.55
C ILE A 165 4.15 -22.77 -0.86
N LYS A 166 4.47 -23.59 0.16
CA LYS A 166 5.39 -24.71 0.00
C LYS A 166 4.84 -25.76 -0.98
N GLY A 167 5.66 -26.14 -1.95
CA GLY A 167 5.29 -27.15 -2.95
C GLY A 167 4.24 -26.69 -3.96
N LYS A 168 3.87 -25.40 -3.98
CA LYS A 168 2.85 -24.88 -4.91
C LYS A 168 3.41 -24.65 -6.30
N ARG A 169 2.49 -24.68 -7.27
CA ARG A 169 2.73 -24.19 -8.63
C ARG A 169 2.74 -22.68 -8.61
N VAL A 170 3.64 -22.06 -9.36
CA VAL A 170 3.81 -20.61 -9.36
C VAL A 170 4.09 -20.07 -10.76
N TYR A 171 3.37 -18.99 -11.11
CA TYR A 171 3.67 -18.15 -12.25
C TYR A 171 4.49 -16.97 -11.76
N VAL A 172 5.61 -16.70 -12.43
CA VAL A 172 6.57 -15.68 -12.00
C VAL A 172 6.66 -14.59 -13.05
N GLY A 173 6.76 -13.34 -12.61
CA GLY A 173 7.07 -12.18 -13.45
C GLY A 173 8.31 -11.46 -12.93
N LEU A 174 9.22 -11.06 -13.81
CA LEU A 174 10.36 -10.20 -13.47
C LEU A 174 10.17 -8.82 -14.09
N ASP A 175 10.10 -7.81 -13.25
CA ASP A 175 10.29 -6.41 -13.63
C ASP A 175 11.71 -5.97 -13.25
N ALA A 176 12.59 -5.93 -14.25
CA ALA A 176 13.99 -5.58 -14.04
C ALA A 176 14.18 -4.08 -14.27
N SER A 177 14.98 -3.43 -13.42
CA SER A 177 15.39 -2.04 -13.61
C SER A 177 16.84 -1.95 -14.08
N MET A 178 17.19 -0.88 -14.82
CA MET A 178 18.52 -0.81 -15.42
C MET A 178 19.58 -0.30 -14.44
N PHE A 179 19.24 0.61 -13.52
CA PHE A 179 20.24 1.24 -12.64
C PHE A 179 19.74 1.67 -11.25
N SER A 180 18.59 2.35 -11.14
CA SER A 180 18.22 3.07 -9.92
C SER A 180 16.78 2.92 -9.43
N ASP A 181 15.91 2.33 -10.23
CA ASP A 181 14.57 1.95 -9.80
C ASP A 181 14.58 0.56 -9.17
N ASN A 182 13.53 0.22 -8.43
CA ASN A 182 13.42 -1.11 -7.82
C ASN A 182 13.36 -2.17 -8.92
N THR A 183 14.00 -3.32 -8.69
CA THR A 183 13.79 -4.54 -9.48
C THR A 183 12.86 -5.43 -8.67
N ALA A 184 11.79 -5.96 -9.26
CA ALA A 184 10.81 -6.76 -8.53
C ALA A 184 10.56 -8.11 -9.20
N ILE A 185 10.33 -9.13 -8.38
CA ILE A 185 9.83 -10.44 -8.80
C ILE A 185 8.43 -10.59 -8.23
N GLY A 186 7.43 -10.75 -9.12
CA GLY A 186 6.06 -11.06 -8.73
C GLY A 186 5.78 -12.56 -8.84
N PHE A 187 4.98 -13.07 -7.91
CA PHE A 187 4.58 -14.47 -7.83
C PHE A 187 3.06 -14.58 -7.82
N VAL A 188 2.52 -15.53 -8.57
CA VAL A 188 1.08 -15.83 -8.60
C VAL A 188 0.88 -17.33 -8.37
N TYR A 189 0.26 -17.65 -7.25
CA TYR A 189 -0.02 -19.01 -6.79
C TYR A 189 -1.51 -19.32 -6.97
N PRO A 190 -1.91 -20.11 -7.99
CA PRO A 190 -3.27 -20.61 -8.06
C PRO A 190 -3.53 -21.58 -6.91
N TYR A 191 -4.69 -21.48 -6.28
CA TYR A 191 -5.17 -22.45 -5.30
C TYR A 191 -6.67 -22.66 -5.42
N VAL A 192 -7.16 -23.73 -4.78
CA VAL A 192 -8.58 -23.98 -4.64
C VAL A 192 -8.93 -23.69 -3.19
N SER A 193 -9.92 -22.82 -2.97
CA SER A 193 -10.41 -22.48 -1.64
C SER A 193 -11.05 -23.70 -0.96
N GLU A 194 -11.31 -23.61 0.34
CA GLU A 194 -12.04 -24.65 1.07
C GLU A 194 -13.45 -24.89 0.48
N GLU A 195 -14.04 -23.88 -0.14
CA GLU A 195 -15.35 -23.91 -0.79
C GLU A 195 -15.29 -24.50 -2.23
N GLY A 196 -14.10 -24.85 -2.71
CA GLY A 196 -13.91 -25.43 -4.05
C GLY A 196 -13.82 -24.40 -5.18
N SER A 197 -13.76 -23.10 -4.87
CA SER A 197 -13.58 -22.04 -5.87
C SER A 197 -12.11 -21.85 -6.22
N GLN A 198 -11.83 -21.59 -7.50
CA GLN A 198 -10.49 -21.22 -7.93
C GLN A 198 -10.16 -19.82 -7.40
N LYS A 199 -9.02 -19.69 -6.72
CA LYS A 199 -8.48 -18.44 -6.22
C LYS A 199 -7.00 -18.29 -6.57
N TRP A 200 -6.46 -17.11 -6.32
CA TRP A 200 -5.07 -16.76 -6.58
C TRP A 200 -4.47 -16.05 -5.37
N HIS A 201 -3.27 -16.44 -4.97
CA HIS A 201 -2.48 -15.69 -4.00
C HIS A 201 -1.35 -15.00 -4.73
N ILE A 202 -1.09 -13.74 -4.42
CA ILE A 202 0.00 -12.97 -5.01
C ILE A 202 0.98 -12.50 -3.95
N GLU A 203 2.26 -12.58 -4.30
CA GLU A 203 3.37 -12.08 -3.50
C GLU A 203 4.35 -11.34 -4.41
N GLN A 204 5.21 -10.52 -3.82
CA GLN A 204 6.32 -9.90 -4.53
C GLN A 204 7.56 -9.90 -3.65
N HIS A 205 8.72 -9.86 -4.29
CA HIS A 205 9.97 -9.50 -3.62
C HIS A 205 10.72 -8.46 -4.42
N SER A 206 11.03 -7.33 -3.76
CA SER A 206 11.68 -6.19 -4.39
C SER A 206 13.14 -6.07 -3.97
N PHE A 207 13.99 -5.70 -4.91
CA PHE A 207 15.38 -5.36 -4.67
C PHE A 207 15.51 -3.84 -4.70
N ILE A 208 16.04 -3.28 -3.62
CA ILE A 208 15.99 -1.85 -3.34
C ILE A 208 17.38 -1.24 -3.58
N PRO A 209 17.60 -0.51 -4.69
CA PRO A 209 18.81 0.29 -4.87
C PRO A 209 18.64 1.63 -4.14
N TRP A 210 19.74 2.27 -3.78
CA TRP A 210 19.71 3.59 -3.11
C TRP A 210 20.67 4.60 -3.75
N GLN A 211 21.37 4.21 -4.82
CA GLN A 211 22.39 5.02 -5.48
C GLN A 211 21.88 6.39 -5.95
N GLN A 212 20.68 6.46 -6.52
CA GLN A 212 20.12 7.72 -7.04
C GLN A 212 19.69 8.68 -5.92
N ALA A 213 19.16 8.14 -4.82
CA ALA A 213 18.80 8.93 -3.64
C ALA A 213 20.04 9.37 -2.82
N GLY A 214 21.19 8.72 -3.03
CA GLY A 214 22.46 9.00 -2.35
C GLY A 214 22.64 8.22 -1.04
N SER A 215 21.56 7.82 -0.39
CA SER A 215 21.55 6.90 0.74
C SER A 215 20.22 6.14 0.82
N LEU A 216 20.19 5.04 1.59
CA LEU A 216 18.96 4.29 1.85
C LEU A 216 17.93 5.16 2.57
N GLU A 217 18.37 5.98 3.52
CA GLU A 217 17.54 6.90 4.30
C GLU A 217 16.83 7.91 3.41
N ALA A 218 17.56 8.51 2.45
CA ALA A 218 16.96 9.45 1.51
C ALA A 218 15.91 8.76 0.62
N LYS A 219 16.16 7.51 0.23
CA LYS A 219 15.18 6.72 -0.53
C LYS A 219 13.94 6.37 0.28
N MET A 220 14.11 5.92 1.53
CA MET A 220 12.98 5.61 2.42
C MET A 220 12.10 6.84 2.66
N GLU A 221 12.69 8.03 2.81
CA GLU A 221 11.93 9.28 2.93
C GLU A 221 11.22 9.63 1.60
N GLN A 222 11.92 9.55 0.47
CA GLN A 222 11.37 9.85 -0.85
C GLN A 222 10.17 8.95 -1.19
N ASP A 223 10.32 7.64 -0.97
CA ASP A 223 9.29 6.65 -1.29
C ASP A 223 8.22 6.57 -0.17
N GLY A 224 8.52 7.16 1.00
CA GLY A 224 7.72 7.05 2.22
C GLY A 224 7.59 5.61 2.72
N VAL A 225 8.55 4.74 2.42
CA VAL A 225 8.53 3.30 2.73
C VAL A 225 9.71 2.95 3.61
N ASN A 226 9.46 2.26 4.72
CA ASN A 226 10.51 1.79 5.61
C ASN A 226 11.09 0.45 5.12
N TYR A 227 11.95 0.50 4.11
CA TYR A 227 12.57 -0.70 3.51
C TYR A 227 13.36 -1.56 4.50
N ARG A 228 13.87 -0.99 5.61
CA ARG A 228 14.57 -1.78 6.63
C ARG A 228 13.63 -2.74 7.34
N ASP A 229 12.47 -2.24 7.75
CA ASP A 229 11.44 -3.05 8.40
C ASP A 229 10.94 -4.14 7.44
N LEU A 230 10.65 -3.77 6.20
CA LEU A 230 10.17 -4.69 5.17
C LEU A 230 11.21 -5.76 4.78
N GLU A 231 12.51 -5.43 4.82
CA GLU A 231 13.58 -6.43 4.67
C GLU A 231 13.57 -7.43 5.81
N THR A 232 13.37 -6.99 7.06
CA THR A 232 13.26 -7.94 8.19
C THR A 232 12.03 -8.84 8.12
N LYS A 233 10.95 -8.35 7.49
CA LYS A 233 9.73 -9.12 7.20
C LYS A 233 9.87 -10.01 5.96
N GLY A 234 10.95 -9.87 5.19
CA GLY A 234 11.22 -10.68 4.01
C GLY A 234 10.54 -10.22 2.72
N PHE A 235 9.98 -9.01 2.65
CA PHE A 235 9.31 -8.48 1.44
C PHE A 235 10.24 -7.81 0.43
N CYS A 236 11.46 -7.49 0.85
CA CYS A 236 12.46 -6.90 -0.01
C CYS A 236 13.89 -7.24 0.43
N THR A 237 14.84 -7.03 -0.48
CA THR A 237 16.28 -7.07 -0.20
C THR A 237 16.87 -5.69 -0.53
N ILE A 238 17.51 -5.05 0.45
CA ILE A 238 18.31 -3.86 0.20
C ILE A 238 19.61 -4.32 -0.45
N THR A 239 19.95 -3.74 -1.60
CA THR A 239 21.06 -4.26 -2.38
C THR A 239 22.38 -4.22 -1.62
N SER A 240 23.15 -5.31 -1.69
CA SER A 240 24.49 -5.41 -1.09
C SER A 240 25.58 -4.68 -1.89
N HIS A 241 25.25 -4.14 -3.08
CA HIS A 241 26.24 -3.49 -3.93
C HIS A 241 26.84 -2.26 -3.22
N PRO A 242 28.19 -2.11 -3.16
CA PRO A 242 28.83 -1.01 -2.41
C PRO A 242 28.45 0.41 -2.86
N GLN A 243 28.00 0.54 -4.12
CA GLN A 243 27.53 1.81 -4.68
C GLN A 243 26.00 1.95 -4.67
N GLY A 244 25.26 1.01 -4.08
CA GLY A 244 23.81 1.07 -3.98
C GLY A 244 23.04 0.79 -5.26
N LEU A 245 23.66 0.08 -6.20
CA LEU A 245 23.06 -0.33 -7.49
C LEU A 245 22.48 -1.72 -7.38
N ILE A 246 21.45 -2.05 -8.17
CA ILE A 246 20.98 -3.43 -8.28
C ILE A 246 22.12 -4.36 -8.71
N ASN A 247 22.28 -5.47 -7.99
CA ASN A 247 23.19 -6.55 -8.34
C ASN A 247 22.42 -7.72 -9.01
N PRO A 248 22.53 -7.92 -10.33
CA PRO A 248 21.81 -8.98 -11.03
C PRO A 248 22.09 -10.41 -10.51
N GLU A 249 23.29 -10.65 -9.99
CA GLU A 249 23.65 -11.96 -9.43
C GLU A 249 22.93 -12.22 -8.11
N GLU A 250 22.74 -11.18 -7.29
CA GLU A 250 21.99 -11.23 -6.03
C GLU A 250 20.51 -11.56 -6.31
N VAL A 251 19.91 -10.89 -7.30
CA VAL A 251 18.53 -11.16 -7.74
C VAL A 251 18.37 -12.61 -8.21
N TYR A 252 19.28 -13.06 -9.08
CA TYR A 252 19.28 -14.43 -9.60
C TYR A 252 19.39 -15.48 -8.49
N ARG A 253 20.37 -15.32 -7.58
CA ARG A 253 20.58 -16.27 -6.48
C ARG A 253 19.39 -16.32 -5.55
N TRP A 254 18.92 -15.16 -5.11
CA TRP A 254 17.77 -15.06 -4.22
C TRP A 254 16.55 -15.79 -4.82
N PHE A 255 16.26 -15.59 -6.10
CA PHE A 255 15.13 -16.28 -6.75
C PHE A 255 15.30 -17.80 -6.78
N CYS A 256 16.50 -18.29 -7.15
CA CYS A 256 16.76 -19.72 -7.19
C CYS A 256 16.68 -20.36 -5.79
N GLU A 257 17.25 -19.72 -4.78
CA GLU A 257 17.17 -20.13 -3.36
C GLU A 257 15.71 -20.15 -2.89
N TYR A 258 14.95 -19.09 -3.19
CA TYR A 258 13.52 -18.99 -2.85
C TYR A 258 12.69 -20.13 -3.46
N VAL A 259 12.93 -20.46 -4.73
CA VAL A 259 12.25 -21.57 -5.41
C VAL A 259 12.65 -22.93 -4.81
N GLU A 260 13.93 -23.14 -4.52
CA GLU A 260 14.43 -24.40 -3.97
C GLU A 260 13.94 -24.63 -2.54
N ASP A 261 14.08 -23.63 -1.65
CA ASP A 261 13.71 -23.71 -0.24
C ASP A 261 12.20 -23.95 -0.06
N ASN A 262 11.38 -23.33 -0.91
CA ASN A 262 9.93 -23.49 -0.91
C ASN A 262 9.42 -24.62 -1.80
N GLN A 263 10.31 -25.32 -2.52
CA GLN A 263 9.96 -26.45 -3.41
C GLN A 263 8.94 -26.06 -4.49
N LEU A 264 9.06 -24.86 -5.06
CA LEU A 264 8.06 -24.33 -5.98
C LEU A 264 8.15 -24.98 -7.38
N ASP A 265 7.00 -25.28 -7.97
CA ASP A 265 6.88 -25.69 -9.38
C ASP A 265 6.68 -24.45 -10.25
N VAL A 266 7.78 -23.93 -10.80
CA VAL A 266 7.75 -22.75 -11.70
C VAL A 266 7.19 -23.16 -13.05
N VAL A 267 5.93 -22.82 -13.29
CA VAL A 267 5.21 -23.20 -14.53
C VAL A 267 5.41 -22.21 -15.67
N PHE A 268 5.79 -20.98 -15.33
CA PHE A 268 5.97 -19.89 -16.27
C PHE A 268 6.80 -18.79 -15.61
N PHE A 269 7.72 -18.19 -16.37
CA PHE A 269 8.48 -17.02 -15.96
C PHE A 269 8.46 -15.96 -17.05
N GLY A 270 7.67 -14.91 -16.86
CA GLY A 270 7.56 -13.77 -17.77
C GLY A 270 8.60 -12.68 -17.46
N TYR A 271 9.14 -12.04 -18.48
CA TYR A 271 10.03 -10.88 -18.33
C TYR A 271 9.89 -9.91 -19.50
N ASP A 272 10.26 -8.64 -19.32
CA ASP A 272 10.22 -7.68 -20.43
C ASP A 272 11.18 -8.08 -21.57
N ALA A 273 10.62 -8.29 -22.76
CA ALA A 273 11.32 -8.63 -23.98
C ALA A 273 12.38 -7.58 -24.38
N MET A 274 12.18 -6.31 -24.02
CA MET A 274 13.14 -5.23 -24.30
C MET A 274 14.32 -5.25 -23.32
N MET A 275 14.21 -5.97 -22.21
CA MET A 275 15.16 -5.95 -21.13
C MET A 275 15.73 -7.34 -20.82
N VAL A 276 16.56 -7.83 -21.74
CA VAL A 276 17.33 -9.07 -21.51
C VAL A 276 18.48 -8.78 -20.55
N SER A 277 18.20 -8.91 -19.26
CA SER A 277 19.15 -8.67 -18.18
C SER A 277 20.13 -9.84 -18.00
N LYS A 278 21.19 -9.62 -17.21
CA LYS A 278 22.10 -10.70 -16.79
C LYS A 278 21.36 -11.81 -16.02
N ILE A 279 20.25 -11.46 -15.35
CA ILE A 279 19.39 -12.41 -14.60
C ILE A 279 18.81 -13.44 -15.56
N ILE A 280 18.19 -12.99 -16.66
CA ILE A 280 17.56 -13.89 -17.64
C ILE A 280 18.59 -14.84 -18.26
N LYS A 281 19.77 -14.33 -18.65
CA LYS A 281 20.84 -15.18 -19.19
C LYS A 281 21.33 -16.23 -18.19
N ALA A 282 21.41 -15.86 -16.91
CA ALA A 282 21.78 -16.79 -15.84
C ALA A 282 20.70 -17.86 -15.67
N LEU A 283 19.41 -17.50 -15.68
CA LEU A 283 18.30 -18.44 -15.62
C LEU A 283 18.32 -19.39 -16.84
N GLU A 284 18.42 -18.87 -18.06
CA GLU A 284 18.49 -19.67 -19.29
C GLU A 284 19.63 -20.70 -19.28
N SER A 285 20.77 -20.33 -18.68
CA SER A 285 21.98 -21.17 -18.70
C SER A 285 22.00 -22.22 -17.59
N ASN A 286 21.31 -21.99 -16.48
CA ASN A 286 21.48 -22.77 -15.25
C ASN A 286 20.19 -23.42 -14.74
N THR A 287 19.03 -23.10 -15.31
CA THR A 287 17.74 -23.66 -14.89
C THR A 287 17.00 -24.28 -16.08
N SER A 288 15.91 -24.97 -15.79
CA SER A 288 14.99 -25.51 -16.81
C SER A 288 13.64 -24.78 -16.79
N PHE A 289 13.59 -23.57 -16.24
CA PHE A 289 12.34 -22.83 -16.10
C PHE A 289 11.78 -22.41 -17.47
N PRO A 290 10.45 -22.43 -17.66
CA PRO A 290 9.82 -21.92 -18.88
C PRO A 290 9.86 -20.39 -18.94
N LEU A 291 10.99 -19.84 -19.40
CA LEU A 291 11.19 -18.39 -19.56
C LEU A 291 10.50 -17.89 -20.85
N MET A 292 9.70 -16.84 -20.74
CA MET A 292 9.01 -16.23 -21.88
C MET A 292 9.16 -14.71 -21.90
N PRO A 293 9.72 -14.12 -22.98
CA PRO A 293 9.76 -12.67 -23.14
C PRO A 293 8.36 -12.13 -23.47
N ILE A 294 7.93 -11.11 -22.72
CA ILE A 294 6.64 -10.42 -22.87
C ILE A 294 6.89 -9.00 -23.36
N ARG A 295 6.16 -8.57 -24.38
CA ARG A 295 6.29 -7.20 -24.89
C ARG A 295 5.36 -6.29 -24.09
N GLN A 296 5.91 -5.19 -23.59
CA GLN A 296 5.17 -4.17 -22.84
C GLN A 296 4.29 -3.31 -23.77
N ARG A 297 3.23 -3.92 -24.34
CA ARG A 297 2.27 -3.27 -25.24
C ARG A 297 0.86 -3.69 -24.86
N THR A 298 -0.10 -2.79 -25.09
CA THR A 298 -1.53 -2.99 -24.78
C THR A 298 -2.09 -4.30 -25.34
N SER A 299 -1.67 -4.71 -26.54
CA SER A 299 -2.12 -5.97 -27.15
C SER A 299 -1.74 -7.24 -26.37
N GLU A 300 -0.69 -7.18 -25.55
CA GLU A 300 -0.21 -8.31 -24.73
C GLU A 300 -0.68 -8.19 -23.28
N LEU A 301 -0.79 -6.96 -22.77
CA LEU A 301 -1.06 -6.70 -21.35
C LEU A 301 -2.55 -6.50 -21.03
N LYS A 302 -3.39 -6.14 -22.01
CA LYS A 302 -4.81 -5.87 -21.79
C LYS A 302 -5.55 -6.97 -21.06
N ASP A 303 -5.41 -8.22 -21.53
CA ASP A 303 -6.15 -9.34 -20.96
C ASP A 303 -5.63 -9.71 -19.55
N PRO A 304 -4.30 -9.79 -19.30
CA PRO A 304 -3.76 -9.93 -17.95
C PRO A 304 -4.16 -8.79 -16.99
N THR A 305 -4.13 -7.53 -17.43
CA THR A 305 -4.52 -6.37 -16.62
C THR A 305 -5.98 -6.46 -16.20
N LYS A 306 -6.88 -6.75 -17.14
CA LYS A 306 -8.31 -6.96 -16.84
C LYS A 306 -8.54 -8.17 -15.94
N PHE A 307 -7.82 -9.26 -16.18
CA PHE A 307 -7.90 -10.45 -15.36
C PHE A 307 -7.55 -10.13 -13.91
N LEU A 308 -6.40 -9.49 -13.67
CA LEU A 308 -5.99 -9.08 -12.33
C LEU A 308 -7.04 -8.17 -11.68
N GLN A 309 -7.56 -7.20 -12.43
CA GLN A 309 -8.62 -6.30 -11.94
C GLN A 309 -9.87 -7.06 -11.48
N THR A 310 -10.37 -7.98 -12.30
CA THR A 310 -11.54 -8.81 -11.97
C THR A 310 -11.29 -9.64 -10.71
N LEU A 311 -10.10 -10.18 -10.51
CA LEU A 311 -9.80 -10.99 -9.33
C LEU A 311 -9.92 -10.20 -8.01
N PHE A 312 -9.49 -8.94 -8.00
CA PHE A 312 -9.64 -8.05 -6.85
C PHE A 312 -11.11 -7.72 -6.59
N ILE A 313 -11.83 -7.26 -7.63
CA ILE A 313 -13.25 -6.89 -7.53
C ILE A 313 -14.12 -8.06 -7.04
N GLU A 314 -13.84 -9.28 -7.51
CA GLU A 314 -14.62 -10.47 -7.14
C GLU A 314 -14.17 -11.13 -5.83
N GLY A 315 -13.12 -10.62 -5.16
CA GLY A 315 -12.59 -11.22 -3.92
C GLY A 315 -11.96 -12.62 -4.14
N ASN A 316 -11.47 -12.87 -5.35
CA ASN A 316 -10.85 -14.14 -5.76
C ASN A 316 -9.33 -14.12 -5.62
N ILE A 317 -8.75 -13.02 -5.13
CA ILE A 317 -7.32 -12.85 -4.90
C ILE A 317 -7.00 -12.61 -3.43
N THR A 318 -5.84 -13.08 -2.99
CA THR A 318 -5.28 -12.76 -1.67
C THR A 318 -3.83 -12.29 -1.79
N ARG A 319 -3.36 -11.50 -0.83
CA ARG A 319 -1.99 -11.01 -0.68
C ARG A 319 -1.63 -10.90 0.80
N LEU A 320 -0.35 -10.91 1.13
CA LEU A 320 0.12 -10.53 2.46
C LEU A 320 0.03 -9.01 2.66
N ASP A 321 0.12 -8.52 3.90
CA ASP A 321 0.20 -7.08 4.19
C ASP A 321 1.59 -6.50 3.89
N ASP A 322 1.99 -6.63 2.62
CA ASP A 322 3.20 -6.04 2.07
C ASP A 322 2.93 -4.60 1.61
N GLU A 323 3.58 -3.64 2.27
CA GLU A 323 3.42 -2.22 1.97
C GLU A 323 3.94 -1.84 0.57
N ILE A 324 4.96 -2.54 0.05
CA ILE A 324 5.49 -2.27 -1.30
C ILE A 324 4.45 -2.62 -2.34
N MET A 325 3.88 -3.82 -2.28
CA MET A 325 2.79 -4.23 -3.17
C MET A 325 1.57 -3.32 -3.01
N ARG A 326 1.17 -3.00 -1.77
CA ARG A 326 0.03 -2.13 -1.51
C ARG A 326 0.20 -0.76 -2.17
N LYS A 327 1.36 -0.10 -1.99
CA LYS A 327 1.64 1.18 -2.64
C LYS A 327 1.69 1.08 -4.15
N ALA A 328 2.24 -0.01 -4.70
CA ALA A 328 2.24 -0.23 -6.14
C ALA A 328 0.82 -0.34 -6.71
N LEU A 329 -0.09 -1.05 -6.02
CA LEU A 329 -1.49 -1.19 -6.43
C LEU A 329 -2.27 0.13 -6.30
N ILE A 330 -2.07 0.87 -5.20
CA ILE A 330 -2.69 2.18 -4.95
C ILE A 330 -2.31 3.20 -6.01
N ASN A 331 -1.04 3.21 -6.44
CA ASN A 331 -0.52 4.16 -7.41
C ASN A 331 -0.70 3.72 -8.87
N ALA A 332 -1.22 2.50 -9.10
CA ALA A 332 -1.44 1.99 -10.45
C ALA A 332 -2.63 2.69 -11.11
N VAL A 333 -2.43 3.17 -12.33
CA VAL A 333 -3.46 3.83 -13.13
C VAL A 333 -3.63 3.16 -14.49
N ILE A 334 -4.87 3.10 -14.96
CA ILE A 334 -5.23 2.54 -16.25
C ILE A 334 -4.97 3.56 -17.34
N LYS A 335 -4.35 3.11 -18.44
CA LYS A 335 -4.15 3.91 -19.63
C LYS A 335 -4.77 3.22 -20.84
N GLU A 336 -5.81 3.84 -21.39
CA GLU A 336 -6.47 3.33 -22.58
C GLU A 336 -5.81 3.87 -23.86
N ASP A 337 -5.66 3.01 -24.85
CA ASP A 337 -5.38 3.37 -26.24
C ASP A 337 -6.42 2.73 -27.20
N ASN A 338 -6.21 2.87 -28.52
CA ASN A 338 -7.15 2.37 -29.53
C ASN A 338 -7.33 0.82 -29.52
N ILE A 339 -6.49 0.06 -28.80
CA ILE A 339 -6.50 -1.40 -28.70
C ILE A 339 -7.22 -1.85 -27.40
N GLY A 340 -7.15 -1.03 -26.35
CA GLY A 340 -7.83 -1.23 -25.08
C GLY A 340 -7.09 -0.58 -23.92
N ILE A 341 -7.42 -1.05 -22.73
CA ILE A 341 -6.74 -0.70 -21.47
C ILE A 341 -5.59 -1.65 -21.17
#